data_AF-A0AA43IKY6-F1
#
_entry.id   AF-A0AA43IKY6-F1
#
_cell.length_a   1.000
_cell.length_b   1.000
_cell.length_c   1.000
_cell.angle_alpha   90.00
_cell.angle_beta   90.00
_cell.angle_gamma   90.00
#
_symmetry.space_group_name_H-M   'P 1'
#
loop_
_entity.id
_entity.type
_entity.pdbx_description
1 polymer ?
#
loop_
_entity_poly.entity_id
_entity_poly.type
_entity_poly.pdbx_seq_one_letter_code
_entity_poly.pdbx_strand_id
1 'polypeptide(L)' 'MNATFLFLSGVGFQEILLIGLFILVFFGAKKIPEFMKGLGKGVREFKDSVKDVKKDIEDATDAAKIEDGK' A
#
# COMPACT_ATOMS: atom_id res chain seq x y z
N MET A 1 21.01 -0.37 34.82
CA MET A 1 19.55 -0.19 35.01
C MET A 1 19.01 0.81 33.98
N ASN A 2 19.24 0.54 32.69
CA ASN A 2 19.11 1.53 31.61
C ASN A 2 18.19 1.04 30.48
N ALA A 3 18.00 -0.28 30.39
CA ALA A 3 17.17 -0.93 29.36
C ALA A 3 15.69 -0.52 29.47
N THR A 4 15.18 -0.40 30.69
CA THR A 4 13.79 0.03 30.95
C THR A 4 13.56 1.50 30.58
N PHE A 5 14.59 2.35 30.61
CA PHE A 5 14.47 3.78 30.30
C PHE A 5 14.49 4.05 28.78
N LEU A 6 15.21 3.25 28.00
CA LEU A 6 15.13 3.24 26.53
C LEU A 6 13.72 2.84 26.05
N PHE A 7 13.11 1.83 26.69
CA PHE A 7 11.76 1.37 26.37
C PHE A 7 10.64 2.40 26.53
N LEU A 8 10.81 3.42 27.38
CA LEU A 8 9.75 4.36 27.74
C LEU A 8 9.88 5.76 27.10
N SER A 9 11.04 6.08 26.51
CA SER A 9 11.34 7.43 26.01
C SER A 9 11.03 7.66 24.52
N GLY A 10 10.54 6.62 23.83
CA GLY A 10 10.14 6.66 22.43
C GLY A 10 10.47 5.33 21.76
N VAL A 11 9.75 4.99 20.69
CA VAL A 11 10.12 3.84 19.87
C VAL A 11 11.40 4.23 19.11
N GLY A 12 12.55 3.89 19.70
CA GLY A 12 13.85 4.12 19.11
C GLY A 12 14.11 3.19 17.94
N PHE A 13 15.19 3.49 17.20
CA PHE A 13 15.66 2.64 16.10
C PHE A 13 15.95 1.21 16.55
N GLN A 14 16.39 1.04 17.80
CA GLN A 14 16.71 -0.26 18.37
C GLN A 14 15.47 -1.15 18.56
N GLU A 15 14.35 -0.59 19.03
CA GLU A 15 13.08 -1.31 19.18
C GLU A 15 12.52 -1.71 17.82
N ILE A 16 12.55 -0.82 16.82
CA ILE A 16 12.10 -1.12 15.46
C ILE A 16 12.92 -2.26 14.86
N LEU A 17 14.25 -2.25 15.04
CA LEU A 17 15.11 -3.34 14.60
C LEU A 17 14.78 -4.66 15.29
N LEU A 18 14.50 -4.64 16.60
CA LEU A 18 14.16 -5.85 17.36
C LEU A 18 12.83 -6.47 16.88
N ILE A 19 11.81 -5.63 16.66
CA ILE A 19 10.51 -6.03 16.12
C ILE A 19 10.68 -6.55 14.68
N GLY A 20 11.45 -5.83 13.86
CA GLY A 20 11.78 -6.23 12.50
C GLY A 20 12.46 -7.59 12.45
N LEU A 21 13.42 -7.84 13.34
CA LEU A 21 14.10 -9.14 13.46
C LEU A 21 13.14 -10.25 13.89
N PHE A 22 12.24 -9.98 14.83
CA PHE A 22 11.21 -10.94 15.23
C PHE A 22 10.33 -11.32 14.02
N ILE A 23 9.76 -10.33 13.32
CA ILE A 23 8.99 -10.57 12.10
C ILE A 23 9.83 -11.32 11.06
N LEU A 24 11.11 -11.00 10.91
CA LEU A 24 12.01 -11.67 9.97
C LEU A 24 12.25 -13.15 10.29
N VAL A 25 12.31 -13.53 11.56
CA VAL A 25 12.48 -14.92 11.98
C VAL A 25 11.18 -15.71 11.80
N PHE A 26 10.04 -15.13 12.16
CA PHE A 26 8.73 -15.80 12.04
C PHE A 26 8.23 -15.90 10.60
N PHE A 27 8.37 -14.83 9.81
CA PHE A 27 7.90 -14.80 8.42
C PHE A 27 9.01 -15.13 7.42
N GLY A 28 10.27 -14.93 7.76
CA GLY A 28 11.42 -15.13 6.85
C GLY A 28 11.73 -13.89 6.01
N ALA A 29 13.02 -13.65 5.76
CA ALA A 29 13.52 -12.51 4.98
C ALA A 29 13.02 -12.45 3.53
N LYS A 30 12.60 -13.58 2.97
CA LYS A 30 12.06 -13.66 1.61
C LYS A 30 10.57 -13.33 1.53
N LYS A 31 9.80 -13.49 2.62
CA LYS A 31 8.34 -13.31 2.59
C LYS A 31 7.91 -11.85 2.61
N ILE A 32 8.63 -10.98 3.31
CA ILE A 32 8.34 -9.54 3.31
C ILE A 32 8.43 -8.93 1.88
N PRO A 33 9.54 -9.10 1.12
CA PRO A 33 9.62 -8.55 -0.22
C PRO A 33 8.70 -9.25 -1.23
N GLU A 34 8.43 -10.54 -1.06
CA GLU A 34 7.47 -11.28 -1.89
C GLU A 34 6.04 -10.74 -1.69
N PHE A 35 5.64 -10.53 -0.43
CA PHE A 35 4.37 -9.92 -0.05
C PHE A 35 4.24 -8.48 -0.55
N MET A 36 5.26 -7.65 -0.37
CA MET A 36 5.29 -6.27 -0.88
C MET A 36 5.16 -6.22 -2.40
N LYS A 37 5.83 -7.13 -3.14
CA LYS A 37 5.68 -7.24 -4.59
C LYS A 37 4.27 -7.63 -4.99
N GLY A 38 3.66 -8.58 -4.27
CA GLY A 38 2.27 -9.00 -4.49
C GLY A 38 1.27 -7.86 -4.27
N LEU A 39 1.36 -7.18 -3.11
CA LEU A 39 0.54 -6.01 -2.81
C LEU A 39 0.76 -4.88 -3.83
N GLY A 40 2.00 -4.59 -4.19
CA GLY A 40 2.33 -3.52 -5.14
C GLY A 40 1.73 -3.77 -6.53
N LYS A 41 1.75 -5.03 -6.99
CA LYS A 41 1.07 -5.42 -8.23
C LYS A 41 -0.45 -5.29 -8.12
N GLY A 42 -1.04 -5.79 -7.04
CA GLY A 42 -2.49 -5.70 -6.82
C GLY A 42 -3.00 -4.26 -6.74
N VAL A 43 -2.29 -3.38 -6.03
CA VAL A 43 -2.64 -1.94 -5.96
C VAL A 43 -2.49 -1.27 -7.32
N ARG A 44 -1.47 -1.63 -8.11
CA ARG A 44 -1.28 -1.10 -9.46
C ARG A 44 -2.39 -1.52 -10.41
N GLU A 45 -2.69 -2.82 -10.47
CA GLU A 45 -3.78 -3.36 -11.30
C GLU A 45 -5.12 -2.75 -10.91
N PHE A 46 -5.41 -2.63 -9.60
CA PHE A 46 -6.61 -1.97 -9.11
C PHE A 46 -6.70 -0.51 -9.58
N LYS A 47 -5.60 0.25 -9.49
CA LYS A 47 -5.56 1.64 -9.93
C LYS A 47 -5.77 1.77 -11.45
N ASP A 48 -5.17 0.88 -12.22
CA ASP A 48 -5.28 0.87 -13.68
C ASP A 48 -6.73 0.56 -14.10
N SER A 49 -7.36 -0.47 -13.52
CA SER A 49 -8.78 -0.78 -13.78
C SER A 49 -9.73 0.36 -13.40
N VAL A 50 -9.51 1.03 -12.26
CA VAL A 50 -10.34 2.17 -11.86
C VAL A 50 -10.18 3.35 -12.82
N LYS A 51 -8.99 3.53 -13.40
CA LYS A 51 -8.73 4.60 -14.37
C LYS A 51 -9.45 4.35 -15.69
N ASP A 52 -9.44 3.11 -16.17
CA ASP A 52 -10.12 2.73 -17.41
C ASP A 52 -11.64 2.90 -17.24
N VAL A 53 -12.20 2.43 -16.11
CA VAL A 53 -13.63 2.63 -15.78
C VAL A 53 -14.00 4.12 -15.70
N LYS A 54 -13.16 4.95 -15.09
CA LYS A 54 -13.40 6.40 -15.04
C LYS A 54 -13.45 7.01 -16.45
N LYS A 55 -12.55 6.58 -17.33
CA LYS A 55 -12.49 7.08 -18.70
C LYS A 55 -13.73 6.67 -19.50
N ASP A 56 -14.16 5.41 -19.38
CA ASP A 56 -15.37 4.94 -20.05
C ASP A 56 -16.63 5.70 -19.58
N ILE A 57 -16.70 6.04 -18.28
CA ILE A 57 -17.79 6.84 -17.72
C ILE A 57 -17.74 8.30 -18.20
N GLU A 58 -16.55 8.90 -18.28
CA GLU A 58 -16.37 10.26 -18.83
C GLU A 58 -16.77 10.30 -20.31
N ASP A 59 -16.28 9.36 -21.12
CA ASP A 59 -16.59 9.27 -22.56
C ASP A 59 -18.10 9.03 -22.80
N ALA A 60 -18.77 8.23 -21.97
CA ALA A 60 -20.22 8.02 -22.04
C ALA A 60 -21.03 9.25 -21.59
N THR A 61 -20.54 9.99 -20.59
CA THR A 61 -21.19 11.21 -20.10
C THR A 61 -21.04 12.36 -21.09
N ASP A 62 -19.90 12.45 -21.77
CA ASP A 62 -19.66 13.45 -22.81
C ASP A 62 -20.49 13.14 -24.06
N ALA A 63 -20.64 11.88 -24.46
CA ALA A 63 -21.55 11.49 -25.54
C ALA A 63 -23.02 11.84 -25.25
N ALA A 64 -23.49 11.62 -24.01
CA ALA A 64 -24.85 11.95 -23.59
C ALA A 64 -25.13 13.47 -23.55
N LYS A 65 -24.10 14.31 -23.35
CA LYS A 65 -24.24 15.78 -23.36
C LYS A 65 -24.32 16.39 -24.75
N ILE A 66 -23.96 15.66 -25.81
CA ILE A 66 -24.03 16.17 -27.19
C ILE A 66 -25.44 16.01 -27.80
N GLU A 67 -26.28 15.10 -27.27
CA GLU A 67 -27.63 14.84 -27.82
C GLU A 67 -28.73 15.79 -27.32
N ASP A 68 -28.58 16.48 -26.18
CA ASP A 68 -29.62 17.37 -25.62
C ASP A 68 -29.57 18.82 -26.16
N GLY A 69 -28.73 19.09 -27.17
CA GLY A 69 -28.44 20.43 -27.70
C GLY A 69 -28.89 20.71 -29.14
N LYS A 70 -29.78 19.90 -29.74
CA LYS A 70 -30.35 20.15 -31.07
C LYS A 70 -31.87 20.31 -31.03
#